data_AF-A0A2I3GM62-F1
#
_entry.id   AF-A0A2I3GM62-F1
#
_cell.length_a   1.000
_cell.length_b   1.000
_cell.length_c   1.000
_cell.angle_alpha   90.00
_cell.angle_beta   90.00
_cell.angle_gamma   90.00
#
_symmetry.space_group_name_H-M   'P 1'
#
loop_
_entity.id
_entity.type
_entity.pdbx_description
1 polymer ?
#
loop_
_entity_poly.entity_id
_entity_poly.type
_entity_poly.pdbx_seq_one_letter_code
_entity_poly.pdbx_strand_id
1 'polypeptide(L)'
;MPGSLPLNAEACWPKDVGIVALEIYFPSQYVDQAELEKYDGVDAGKYTIGLGQAKMGFCTDREDINSLCMTVVQNLMERNNLSYDCIGRLEVGTETIIDKSKSVKTNLMQLFEESGNTDIEGIDTTNACYGGTAAVFNAVNWIESSSWDGRYALVVAGDIAVYATGNARPTGGVGAVALLIGPNAPLIFERGLRGTHMQHAYDFYKPDMLSEYPIVDGKLSIQCYLSALDRCYSVYCKKIRAQWQKEGNDKDFTLNDFGFMIFHSPYCKLVQKSLARMLLNDFLNDQNRDKNSIYSGLEAFGDVKLEDTYFDRDVEKAFMKASSELFSQKTKASLLVSNQNGNMYTSSVYGSLASVLAQYSPQQLAGKRIGVFSYGSGLAATLYSLKVTQDATPGSALDKITASLCDLKSRLDSRTCVAPDVFAENMKLREDTHHLVNYIPQGSIDSLFEGTWYLVRVDEKHRRTYARRPTPNDDTLDEGVGLMHSNTATEHIPSPAKKVPRLPATAAEPEAAVISNGEH
;
A
#
# COMPACT_ATOMS: atom_id res chain seq x y z
N MET A 1 18.39 -12.86 -40.03
CA MET A 1 17.17 -13.09 -40.83
C MET A 1 15.98 -12.98 -39.89
N PRO A 2 15.25 -11.86 -39.89
CA PRO A 2 14.04 -11.76 -39.10
C PRO A 2 12.95 -12.60 -39.77
N GLY A 3 12.49 -13.62 -39.05
CA GLY A 3 11.34 -14.42 -39.47
C GLY A 3 10.11 -13.54 -39.53
N SER A 4 9.53 -13.43 -40.71
CA SER A 4 8.26 -12.76 -40.99
C SER A 4 7.17 -13.32 -40.08
N LEU A 5 6.67 -12.50 -39.16
CA LEU A 5 5.41 -12.76 -38.47
C LEU A 5 4.28 -12.87 -39.51
N PRO A 6 3.34 -13.81 -39.37
CA PRO A 6 2.26 -13.98 -40.33
C PRO A 6 1.41 -12.70 -40.44
N LEU A 7 1.20 -12.25 -41.67
CA LEU A 7 0.17 -11.29 -42.07
C LEU A 7 -1.22 -11.92 -41.80
N ASN A 8 -1.68 -11.88 -40.55
CA ASN A 8 -3.09 -11.99 -40.08
C ASN A 8 -3.21 -12.27 -38.57
N ALA A 9 -2.22 -11.93 -37.76
CA ALA A 9 -2.48 -11.74 -36.33
C ALA A 9 -3.17 -10.38 -36.15
N GLU A 10 -4.51 -10.34 -36.19
CA GLU A 10 -5.19 -9.36 -35.35
C GLU A 10 -4.62 -9.59 -33.94
N ALA A 11 -3.77 -8.67 -33.47
CA ALA A 11 -3.09 -8.80 -32.18
C ALA A 11 -4.18 -8.75 -31.10
N CYS A 12 -4.74 -9.90 -30.77
CA CYS A 12 -5.77 -10.03 -29.76
C CYS A 12 -5.09 -9.69 -28.43
N TRP A 13 -5.58 -8.66 -27.76
CA TRP A 13 -5.07 -8.27 -26.44
C TRP A 13 -5.03 -9.50 -25.53
N PRO A 14 -4.02 -9.62 -24.64
CA PRO A 14 -3.98 -10.71 -23.69
C PRO A 14 -5.33 -10.85 -22.98
N LYS A 15 -5.77 -12.10 -22.87
CA LYS A 15 -7.06 -12.42 -22.25
C LYS A 15 -6.93 -12.34 -20.75
N ASP A 16 -8.00 -11.84 -20.13
CA ASP A 16 -8.20 -11.93 -18.69
C ASP A 16 -7.02 -11.44 -17.85
N VAL A 17 -6.47 -10.27 -18.22
CA VAL A 17 -5.39 -9.61 -17.47
C VAL A 17 -5.89 -9.27 -16.08
N GLY A 18 -5.13 -9.68 -15.06
CA GLY A 18 -5.56 -9.59 -13.67
C GLY A 18 -4.48 -9.97 -12.67
N ILE A 19 -4.88 -10.02 -11.40
CA ILE A 19 -4.01 -10.40 -10.29
C ILE A 19 -3.91 -11.92 -10.25
N VAL A 20 -2.70 -12.44 -10.45
CA VAL A 20 -2.35 -13.87 -10.46
C VAL A 20 -1.98 -14.34 -9.05
N ALA A 21 -1.20 -13.53 -8.33
CA ALA A 21 -0.77 -13.81 -6.96
C ALA A 21 -0.77 -12.51 -6.13
N LEU A 22 -0.99 -12.66 -4.82
CA LEU A 22 -0.97 -11.56 -3.85
C LEU A 22 -0.20 -12.01 -2.61
N GLU A 23 0.80 -11.22 -2.21
CA GLU A 23 1.51 -11.39 -0.95
C GLU A 23 1.34 -10.12 -0.10
N ILE A 24 1.22 -10.28 1.21
CA ILE A 24 1.12 -9.17 2.16
C ILE A 24 2.18 -9.31 3.24
N TYR A 25 2.78 -8.19 3.63
CA TYR A 25 3.67 -8.08 4.79
C TYR A 25 3.17 -6.99 5.74
N PHE A 26 3.29 -7.27 7.03
CA PHE A 26 3.11 -6.31 8.13
C PHE A 26 4.11 -6.67 9.24
N PRO A 27 4.57 -5.69 10.04
CA PRO A 27 5.52 -5.94 11.12
C PRO A 27 5.00 -6.89 12.19
N SER A 28 5.92 -7.47 12.95
CA SER A 28 5.65 -8.50 13.98
C SER A 28 5.07 -7.96 15.29
N GLN A 29 4.82 -6.66 15.40
CA GLN A 29 4.35 -6.02 16.62
C GLN A 29 3.22 -5.03 16.36
N TYR A 30 2.42 -4.78 17.40
CA TYR A 30 1.33 -3.80 17.38
C TYR A 30 1.13 -3.18 18.76
N VAL A 31 0.49 -2.01 18.78
CA VAL A 31 -0.10 -1.43 19.99
C VAL A 31 -1.61 -1.70 19.99
N ASP A 32 -2.15 -2.13 21.14
CA ASP A 32 -3.59 -2.37 21.31
C ASP A 32 -4.34 -1.04 21.48
N GLN A 33 -5.45 -0.88 20.75
CA GLN A 33 -6.19 0.38 20.73
C GLN A 33 -6.93 0.66 22.04
N ALA A 34 -7.38 -0.36 22.78
CA ALA A 34 -8.01 -0.16 24.08
C ALA A 34 -6.98 0.26 25.14
N GLU A 35 -5.76 -0.25 25.06
CA GLU A 35 -4.66 0.22 25.91
C GLU A 35 -4.22 1.64 25.50
N LEU A 36 -4.22 1.96 24.21
CA LEU A 36 -3.91 3.30 23.72
C LEU A 36 -4.98 4.32 24.14
N GLU A 37 -6.27 3.95 24.19
CA GLU A 37 -7.34 4.79 24.76
C GLU A 37 -7.02 5.21 26.20
N LYS A 38 -6.58 4.25 27.03
CA LYS A 38 -6.19 4.52 28.43
C LYS A 38 -4.96 5.42 28.50
N TYR A 39 -3.95 5.14 27.68
CA TYR A 39 -2.70 5.92 27.65
C TYR A 39 -2.93 7.38 27.24
N ASP A 40 -3.77 7.61 26.22
CA ASP A 40 -4.11 8.94 25.73
C ASP A 40 -5.10 9.69 26.63
N GLY A 41 -5.66 9.02 27.66
CA GLY A 41 -6.64 9.60 28.57
C GLY A 41 -7.98 9.95 27.90
N VAL A 42 -8.41 9.14 26.93
CA VAL A 42 -9.69 9.32 26.22
C VAL A 42 -10.75 8.33 26.68
N ASP A 43 -12.02 8.62 26.40
CA ASP A 43 -13.13 7.75 26.74
C ASP A 43 -13.00 6.36 26.09
N ALA A 44 -13.34 5.32 26.86
CA ALA A 44 -13.38 3.95 26.36
C ALA A 44 -14.32 3.84 25.14
N GLY A 45 -13.85 3.19 24.09
CA GLY A 45 -14.59 3.06 22.84
C GLY A 45 -14.29 4.14 21.81
N LYS A 46 -13.55 5.22 22.13
CA LYS A 46 -13.23 6.27 21.16
C LYS A 46 -12.51 5.71 19.92
N TYR A 47 -11.56 4.81 20.10
CA TYR A 47 -10.79 4.19 19.02
C TYR A 47 -11.42 2.86 18.60
N THR A 48 -11.76 2.01 19.56
CA THR A 48 -12.28 0.65 19.30
C THR A 48 -13.67 0.64 18.68
N ILE A 49 -14.54 1.59 19.02
CA ILE A 49 -15.90 1.71 18.47
C ILE A 49 -16.01 2.92 17.54
N GLY A 50 -15.47 4.08 17.97
CA GLY A 50 -15.54 5.34 17.23
C GLY A 50 -14.85 5.23 15.88
N LEU A 51 -13.57 4.84 15.87
CA LEU A 51 -12.80 4.54 14.65
C LEU A 51 -13.03 3.11 14.15
N GLY A 52 -13.38 2.18 15.04
CA GLY A 52 -13.54 0.77 14.70
C GLY A 52 -12.20 0.04 14.57
N GLN A 53 -11.16 0.46 15.31
CA GLN A 53 -9.81 -0.07 15.23
C GLN A 53 -9.48 -0.89 16.48
N ALA A 54 -8.94 -2.10 16.33
CA ALA A 54 -8.56 -2.95 17.46
C ALA A 54 -7.07 -2.89 17.77
N LYS A 55 -6.23 -2.92 16.74
CA LYS A 55 -4.76 -2.94 16.88
C LYS A 55 -4.12 -2.10 15.78
N MET A 56 -2.96 -1.53 16.06
CA MET A 56 -2.19 -0.74 15.10
C MET A 56 -0.77 -1.28 15.00
N GLY A 57 -0.39 -1.81 13.83
CA GLY A 57 0.97 -2.23 13.55
C GLY A 57 1.90 -1.02 13.43
N PHE A 58 3.17 -1.19 13.79
CA PHE A 58 4.19 -0.15 13.62
C PHE A 58 5.57 -0.77 13.41
N CYS A 59 6.44 -0.05 12.71
CA CYS A 59 7.84 -0.43 12.52
C CYS A 59 8.72 0.01 13.69
N THR A 60 9.78 -0.73 13.97
CA THR A 60 10.93 -0.18 14.69
C THR A 60 11.89 0.54 13.74
N ASP A 61 13.03 1.02 14.26
CA ASP A 61 14.10 1.59 13.46
C ASP A 61 14.81 0.56 12.54
N ARG A 62 14.47 -0.73 12.66
CA ARG A 62 14.93 -1.80 11.76
C ARG A 62 14.19 -1.86 10.43
N GLU A 63 13.03 -1.23 10.29
CA GLU A 63 12.19 -1.37 9.10
C GLU A 63 11.91 0.00 8.46
N ASP A 64 12.11 0.08 7.14
CA ASP A 64 11.77 1.24 6.32
C ASP A 64 11.06 0.81 5.04
N ILE A 65 10.64 1.77 4.22
CA ILE A 65 9.89 1.47 2.99
C ILE A 65 10.61 0.51 2.04
N ASN A 66 11.95 0.57 1.95
CA ASN A 66 12.69 -0.34 1.09
C ASN A 66 12.66 -1.75 1.67
N SER A 67 12.90 -1.89 2.98
CA SER A 67 12.92 -3.20 3.63
C SER A 67 11.53 -3.88 3.63
N LEU A 68 10.45 -3.11 3.81
CA LEU A 68 9.08 -3.59 3.65
C LEU A 68 8.83 -4.13 2.23
N CYS A 69 9.22 -3.36 1.22
CA CYS A 69 9.03 -3.73 -0.19
C CYS A 69 9.91 -4.92 -0.61
N MET A 70 11.17 -4.98 -0.16
CA MET A 70 12.06 -6.12 -0.41
C MET A 70 11.50 -7.40 0.21
N THR A 71 10.98 -7.31 1.44
CA THR A 71 10.36 -8.44 2.15
C THR A 71 9.16 -8.99 1.39
N VAL A 72 8.19 -8.15 1.03
CA VAL A 72 6.97 -8.66 0.39
C VAL A 72 7.23 -9.18 -1.03
N VAL A 73 8.19 -8.58 -1.76
CA VAL A 73 8.59 -9.07 -3.09
C VAL A 73 9.24 -10.44 -2.98
N GLN A 74 10.27 -10.59 -2.15
CA GLN A 74 10.97 -11.87 -2.06
C GLN A 74 10.06 -12.99 -1.54
N ASN A 75 9.20 -12.69 -0.57
CA ASN A 75 8.21 -13.66 -0.08
C ASN A 75 7.23 -14.09 -1.18
N LEU A 76 6.78 -13.17 -2.04
CA LEU A 76 5.93 -13.50 -3.18
C LEU A 76 6.66 -14.42 -4.17
N MET A 77 7.91 -14.09 -4.52
CA MET A 77 8.71 -14.86 -5.46
C MET A 77 8.96 -16.28 -4.96
N GLU A 78 9.35 -16.43 -3.69
CA GLU A 78 9.61 -17.71 -3.05
C GLU A 78 8.35 -18.58 -2.93
N ARG A 79 7.25 -18.01 -2.41
CA ARG A 79 5.99 -18.76 -2.23
C ARG A 79 5.43 -19.28 -3.55
N ASN A 80 5.62 -18.55 -4.63
CA ASN A 80 5.09 -18.88 -5.96
C ASN A 80 6.12 -19.57 -6.85
N ASN A 81 7.32 -19.87 -6.34
CA ASN A 81 8.42 -20.48 -7.08
C ASN A 81 8.73 -19.76 -8.41
N LEU A 82 8.76 -18.43 -8.37
CA LEU A 82 9.00 -17.60 -9.56
C LEU A 82 10.49 -17.36 -9.75
N SER A 83 10.94 -17.47 -11.00
CA SER A 83 12.26 -16.96 -11.39
C SER A 83 12.22 -15.44 -11.47
N TYR A 84 13.29 -14.77 -11.05
CA TYR A 84 13.41 -13.33 -11.21
C TYR A 84 13.45 -12.90 -12.70
N ASP A 85 13.78 -13.81 -13.63
CA ASP A 85 13.74 -13.56 -15.08
C ASP A 85 12.33 -13.36 -15.66
N CYS A 86 11.29 -13.84 -14.96
CA CYS A 86 9.93 -13.84 -15.49
C CYS A 86 9.19 -12.52 -15.24
N ILE A 87 9.87 -11.51 -14.70
CA ILE A 87 9.34 -10.18 -14.43
C ILE A 87 9.88 -9.19 -15.47
N GLY A 88 8.98 -8.58 -16.24
CA GLY A 88 9.32 -7.57 -17.27
C GLY A 88 8.95 -6.13 -16.88
N ARG A 89 8.10 -5.98 -15.85
CA ARG A 89 7.79 -4.68 -15.25
C ARG A 89 7.75 -4.79 -13.73
N LEU A 90 8.33 -3.83 -13.03
CA LEU A 90 8.27 -3.68 -11.57
C LEU A 90 7.99 -2.22 -11.23
N GLU A 91 6.90 -1.94 -10.52
CA GLU A 91 6.52 -0.57 -10.15
C GLU A 91 6.04 -0.47 -8.70
N VAL A 92 6.47 0.58 -8.00
CA VAL A 92 6.16 0.81 -6.59
C VAL A 92 5.20 1.99 -6.43
N GLY A 93 4.08 1.77 -5.74
CA GLY A 93 3.21 2.82 -5.23
C GLY A 93 3.52 3.11 -3.77
N THR A 94 3.93 4.32 -3.42
CA THR A 94 4.18 4.71 -2.03
C THR A 94 4.02 6.21 -1.83
N GLU A 95 3.71 6.62 -0.61
CA GLU A 95 3.81 8.01 -0.13
C GLU A 95 4.81 8.16 1.04
N THR A 96 5.62 7.13 1.29
CA THR A 96 6.67 7.10 2.31
C THR A 96 8.02 7.40 1.65
N ILE A 97 8.34 8.69 1.54
CA ILE A 97 9.50 9.17 0.77
C ILE A 97 10.72 9.33 1.66
N ILE A 98 11.79 8.59 1.37
CA ILE A 98 13.09 8.69 2.05
C ILE A 98 14.24 9.16 1.15
N ASP A 99 13.98 9.28 -0.16
CA ASP A 99 14.85 9.92 -1.13
C ASP A 99 13.97 10.62 -2.19
N LYS A 100 14.34 11.83 -2.59
CA LYS A 100 13.53 12.68 -3.49
C LYS A 100 13.75 12.38 -4.97
N SER A 101 14.77 11.59 -5.30
CA SER A 101 15.14 11.25 -6.68
C SER A 101 15.29 9.76 -6.90
N LYS A 102 15.88 9.02 -5.96
CA LYS A 102 16.10 7.58 -6.07
C LYS A 102 14.84 6.82 -5.65
N SER A 103 14.23 6.14 -6.62
CA SER A 103 13.03 5.35 -6.40
C SER A 103 13.28 4.09 -5.56
N VAL A 104 12.28 3.66 -4.79
CA VAL A 104 12.21 2.35 -4.12
C VAL A 104 12.41 1.24 -5.15
N LYS A 105 11.82 1.36 -6.35
CA LYS A 105 12.03 0.41 -7.46
C LYS A 105 13.51 0.13 -7.72
N THR A 106 14.37 1.17 -7.75
CA THR A 106 15.81 0.95 -7.97
C THR A 106 16.52 0.29 -6.79
N ASN A 107 15.97 0.37 -5.57
CA ASN A 107 16.47 -0.42 -4.44
C ASN A 107 16.04 -1.89 -4.57
N LEU A 108 14.83 -2.16 -5.06
CA LEU A 108 14.34 -3.53 -5.31
C LEU A 108 15.13 -4.27 -6.38
N MET A 109 15.80 -3.56 -7.30
CA MET A 109 16.65 -4.20 -8.32
C MET A 109 17.76 -5.06 -7.71
N GLN A 110 18.18 -4.82 -6.46
CA GLN A 110 19.11 -5.70 -5.73
C GLN A 110 18.66 -7.16 -5.73
N LEU A 111 17.35 -7.42 -5.66
CA LEU A 111 16.80 -8.79 -5.67
C LEU A 111 16.92 -9.47 -7.05
N PHE A 112 17.09 -8.69 -8.12
CA PHE A 112 17.15 -9.18 -9.50
C PHE A 112 18.59 -9.28 -10.03
N GLU A 113 19.57 -8.66 -9.35
CA GLU A 113 20.97 -8.57 -9.78
C GLU A 113 21.60 -9.95 -10.06
N GLU A 114 21.42 -10.92 -9.17
CA GLU A 114 21.99 -12.27 -9.32
C GLU A 114 21.46 -13.01 -10.55
N SER A 115 20.17 -12.82 -10.88
CA SER A 115 19.57 -13.42 -12.08
C SER A 115 20.06 -12.79 -13.38
N GLY A 116 20.71 -11.62 -13.32
CA GLY A 116 21.06 -10.81 -14.48
C GLY A 116 19.88 -10.12 -15.18
N ASN A 117 18.65 -10.26 -14.67
CA ASN A 117 17.48 -9.60 -15.25
C ASN A 117 17.42 -8.11 -14.86
N THR A 118 18.00 -7.26 -15.72
CA THR A 118 18.01 -5.80 -15.50
C THR A 118 17.05 -5.04 -16.42
N ASP A 119 16.54 -5.69 -17.48
CA ASP A 119 15.59 -5.09 -18.42
C ASP A 119 14.16 -5.21 -17.88
N ILE A 120 13.86 -4.37 -16.89
CA ILE A 120 12.58 -4.35 -16.16
C ILE A 120 12.05 -2.92 -16.13
N GLU A 121 10.95 -2.66 -16.83
CA GLU A 121 10.29 -1.33 -16.88
C GLU A 121 9.63 -0.98 -15.53
N GLY A 122 9.22 0.27 -15.36
CA GLY A 122 8.57 0.78 -14.15
C GLY A 122 9.53 1.46 -13.17
N ILE A 123 8.97 2.33 -12.32
CA ILE A 123 9.68 3.14 -11.32
C ILE A 123 8.81 3.27 -10.06
N ASP A 124 8.75 4.44 -9.43
CA ASP A 124 7.79 4.74 -8.36
C ASP A 124 6.70 5.67 -8.90
N THR A 125 5.50 5.58 -8.33
CA THR A 125 4.36 6.46 -8.63
C THR A 125 3.64 6.87 -7.34
N THR A 126 3.37 8.17 -7.18
CA THR A 126 2.93 8.74 -5.90
C THR A 126 1.79 9.73 -6.09
N ASN A 127 0.69 9.48 -5.38
CA ASN A 127 -0.28 10.49 -4.95
C ASN A 127 -0.96 9.95 -3.69
N ALA A 128 -0.42 10.27 -2.51
CA ALA A 128 -0.90 9.76 -1.23
C ALA A 128 -1.20 8.24 -1.31
N CYS A 129 -2.30 7.79 -0.70
CA CYS A 129 -2.73 6.40 -0.68
C CYS A 129 -3.18 5.83 -2.05
N TYR A 130 -3.15 6.61 -3.13
CA TYR A 130 -3.56 6.16 -4.48
C TYR A 130 -2.42 5.52 -5.30
N GLY A 131 -1.16 5.73 -4.91
CA GLY A 131 0.02 5.30 -5.69
C GLY A 131 -0.01 3.81 -6.09
N GLY A 132 -0.41 2.93 -5.17
CA GLY A 132 -0.54 1.49 -5.47
C GLY A 132 -1.57 1.18 -6.55
N THR A 133 -2.65 1.96 -6.67
CA THR A 133 -3.65 1.80 -7.75
C THR A 133 -3.18 2.39 -9.07
N ALA A 134 -2.42 3.49 -9.04
CA ALA A 134 -1.75 3.97 -10.24
C ALA A 134 -0.80 2.89 -10.81
N ALA A 135 0.02 2.27 -9.97
CA ALA A 135 0.95 1.21 -10.37
C ALA A 135 0.23 -0.02 -10.95
N VAL A 136 -0.87 -0.45 -10.33
CA VAL A 136 -1.73 -1.52 -10.87
C VAL A 136 -2.25 -1.17 -12.26
N PHE A 137 -2.77 0.03 -12.46
CA PHE A 137 -3.28 0.42 -13.77
C PHE A 137 -2.18 0.53 -14.82
N ASN A 138 -1.01 1.05 -14.46
CA ASN A 138 0.14 1.11 -15.35
C ASN A 138 0.58 -0.30 -15.79
N ALA A 139 0.63 -1.25 -14.85
CA ALA A 139 0.97 -2.64 -15.13
C ALA A 139 -0.06 -3.33 -16.05
N VAL A 140 -1.36 -3.19 -15.77
CA VAL A 140 -2.41 -3.74 -16.65
C VAL A 140 -2.31 -3.14 -18.05
N ASN A 141 -2.16 -1.82 -18.16
CA ASN A 141 -2.04 -1.14 -19.44
C ASN A 141 -0.77 -1.59 -20.19
N TRP A 142 0.35 -1.81 -19.49
CA TRP A 142 1.60 -2.31 -20.08
C TRP A 142 1.41 -3.72 -20.67
N ILE A 143 0.76 -4.64 -19.94
CA ILE A 143 0.46 -5.98 -20.44
C ILE A 143 -0.45 -5.92 -21.68
N GLU A 144 -1.44 -5.02 -21.70
CA GLU A 144 -2.34 -4.84 -22.85
C GLU A 144 -1.72 -4.01 -24.00
N SER A 145 -0.45 -3.59 -23.89
CA SER A 145 0.22 -2.75 -24.88
C SER A 145 1.03 -3.55 -25.91
N SER A 146 1.46 -2.88 -26.98
CA SER A 146 2.42 -3.42 -27.94
C SER A 146 3.83 -3.63 -27.37
N SER A 147 4.12 -3.07 -26.19
CA SER A 147 5.42 -3.19 -25.52
C SER A 147 5.48 -4.38 -24.57
N TRP A 148 4.39 -5.13 -24.40
CA TRP A 148 4.40 -6.34 -23.59
C TRP A 148 5.30 -7.40 -24.23
N ASP A 149 6.18 -7.97 -23.43
CA ASP A 149 7.19 -8.94 -23.86
C ASP A 149 6.87 -10.39 -23.43
N GLY A 150 5.66 -10.62 -22.91
CA GLY A 150 5.20 -11.92 -22.43
C GLY A 150 5.48 -12.19 -20.94
N ARG A 151 6.28 -11.35 -20.26
CA ARG A 151 6.61 -11.49 -18.83
C ARG A 151 5.54 -10.90 -17.92
N TYR A 152 5.60 -11.21 -16.63
CA TYR A 152 4.69 -10.65 -15.64
C TYR A 152 5.05 -9.19 -15.31
N ALA A 153 4.04 -8.45 -14.87
CA ALA A 153 4.24 -7.21 -14.14
C ALA A 153 4.11 -7.48 -12.63
N LEU A 154 5.03 -6.94 -11.84
CA LEU A 154 5.02 -6.99 -10.40
C LEU A 154 4.75 -5.58 -9.84
N VAL A 155 3.65 -5.43 -9.11
CA VAL A 155 3.29 -4.17 -8.47
C VAL A 155 3.50 -4.28 -6.97
N VAL A 156 4.15 -3.29 -6.37
CA VAL A 156 4.37 -3.23 -4.93
C VAL A 156 3.71 -1.97 -4.39
N ALA A 157 2.86 -2.09 -3.38
CA ALA A 157 2.31 -0.96 -2.64
C ALA A 157 2.77 -1.09 -1.20
N GLY A 158 3.35 -0.04 -0.60
CA GLY A 158 3.86 -0.13 0.77
C GLY A 158 4.03 1.24 1.39
N ASP A 159 3.81 1.31 2.69
CA ASP A 159 3.88 2.57 3.43
C ASP A 159 4.05 2.39 4.94
N ILE A 160 4.61 3.42 5.57
CA ILE A 160 4.63 3.62 7.02
C ILE A 160 3.75 4.84 7.33
N ALA A 161 2.55 4.59 7.85
CA ALA A 161 1.58 5.64 8.17
C ALA A 161 1.73 6.09 9.62
N VAL A 162 2.47 7.18 9.82
CA VAL A 162 2.70 7.77 11.14
C VAL A 162 2.18 9.21 11.22
N TYR A 163 1.73 9.60 12.42
CA TYR A 163 1.16 10.91 12.69
C TYR A 163 1.70 11.47 14.01
N ALA A 164 1.78 12.81 14.07
CA ALA A 164 2.08 13.54 15.30
C ALA A 164 1.09 13.17 16.43
N THR A 165 1.50 13.43 17.69
CA THR A 165 0.62 13.26 18.85
C THR A 165 -0.72 13.97 18.64
N GLY A 166 -1.83 13.28 18.85
CA GLY A 166 -3.17 13.82 18.67
C GLY A 166 -4.14 12.80 18.08
N ASN A 167 -5.33 13.27 17.72
CA ASN A 167 -6.45 12.40 17.31
C ASN A 167 -6.20 11.56 16.03
N ALA A 168 -5.18 11.89 15.23
CA ALA A 168 -4.83 11.12 14.03
C ALA A 168 -3.87 9.96 14.32
N ARG A 169 -3.06 10.02 15.40
CA ARG A 169 -2.10 8.95 15.76
C ARG A 169 -2.71 7.55 15.84
N PRO A 170 -3.91 7.34 16.41
CA PRO A 170 -4.55 6.02 16.46
C PRO A 170 -5.01 5.48 15.09
N THR A 171 -4.90 6.27 14.02
CA THR A 171 -5.23 5.86 12.64
C THR A 171 -4.01 5.53 11.79
N GLY A 172 -2.81 5.47 12.40
CA GLY A 172 -1.61 4.99 11.74
C GLY A 172 -1.65 3.50 11.40
N GLY A 173 -0.52 2.98 10.94
CA GLY A 173 -0.35 1.58 10.56
C GLY A 173 0.81 1.42 9.60
N VAL A 174 1.07 0.19 9.18
CA VAL A 174 2.16 -0.10 8.25
C VAL A 174 1.97 -1.45 7.60
N GLY A 175 2.33 -1.52 6.32
CA GLY A 175 2.40 -2.78 5.60
C GLY A 175 2.81 -2.57 4.15
N ALA A 176 3.07 -3.69 3.49
CA ALA A 176 3.32 -3.73 2.05
C ALA A 176 2.55 -4.90 1.42
N VAL A 177 2.13 -4.74 0.18
CA VAL A 177 1.48 -5.76 -0.63
C VAL A 177 2.17 -5.83 -1.98
N ALA A 178 2.52 -7.05 -2.41
CA ALA A 178 2.98 -7.31 -3.77
C ALA A 178 1.89 -8.04 -4.56
N LEU A 179 1.68 -7.61 -5.81
CA LEU A 179 0.69 -8.14 -6.74
C LEU A 179 1.39 -8.58 -8.01
N LEU A 180 1.33 -9.87 -8.33
CA LEU A 180 1.75 -10.38 -9.64
C LEU A 180 0.59 -10.22 -10.62
N ILE A 181 0.82 -9.52 -11.72
CA ILE A 181 -0.19 -9.22 -12.74
C ILE A 181 0.20 -9.92 -14.04
N GLY A 182 -0.76 -10.64 -14.64
CA GLY A 182 -0.57 -11.44 -15.83
C GLY A 182 -1.89 -11.75 -16.55
N PRO A 183 -1.82 -12.35 -17.75
CA PRO A 183 -3.01 -12.87 -18.45
C PRO A 183 -3.58 -14.11 -17.74
N ASN A 184 -4.83 -14.45 -18.07
CA ASN A 184 -5.54 -15.62 -17.55
C ASN A 184 -5.61 -15.68 -16.01
N ALA A 185 -5.77 -14.52 -15.39
CA ALA A 185 -5.75 -14.37 -13.94
C ALA A 185 -7.05 -14.87 -13.28
N PRO A 186 -7.01 -15.30 -12.00
CA PRO A 186 -8.21 -15.61 -11.23
C PRO A 186 -9.01 -14.37 -10.84
N LEU A 187 -8.38 -13.20 -10.76
CA LEU A 187 -8.99 -11.92 -10.41
C LEU A 187 -8.80 -10.91 -11.55
N ILE A 188 -9.77 -10.87 -12.46
CA ILE A 188 -9.65 -10.24 -13.79
C ILE A 188 -10.12 -8.79 -13.73
N PHE A 189 -9.37 -7.83 -14.27
CA PHE A 189 -9.88 -6.46 -14.37
C PHE A 189 -11.02 -6.37 -15.37
N GLU A 190 -12.17 -5.82 -14.98
CA GLU A 190 -13.26 -5.58 -15.92
C GLU A 190 -12.91 -4.38 -16.82
N ARG A 191 -12.61 -4.69 -18.09
CA ARG A 191 -12.07 -3.73 -19.05
C ARG A 191 -13.03 -2.55 -19.26
N GLY A 192 -12.45 -1.35 -19.28
CA GLY A 192 -13.19 -0.10 -19.47
C GLY A 192 -13.93 0.41 -18.23
N LEU A 193 -14.03 -0.36 -17.14
CA LEU A 193 -14.80 0.00 -15.94
C LEU A 193 -13.95 0.67 -14.84
N ARG A 194 -13.29 1.78 -15.18
CA ARG A 194 -12.56 2.65 -14.23
C ARG A 194 -13.29 3.98 -14.04
N GLY A 195 -13.99 4.17 -12.93
CA GLY A 195 -14.64 5.42 -12.54
C GLY A 195 -13.69 6.32 -11.76
N THR A 196 -12.98 7.21 -12.45
CA THR A 196 -11.91 8.04 -11.87
C THR A 196 -12.37 9.47 -11.58
N HIS A 197 -11.92 10.03 -10.47
CA HIS A 197 -12.04 11.44 -10.09
C HIS A 197 -10.71 11.96 -9.57
N MET A 198 -10.29 13.13 -10.05
CA MET A 198 -9.12 13.84 -9.54
C MET A 198 -9.48 15.31 -9.38
N GLN A 199 -9.03 15.93 -8.31
CA GLN A 199 -9.36 17.30 -7.99
C GLN A 199 -8.26 17.90 -7.11
N HIS A 200 -7.91 19.17 -7.33
CA HIS A 200 -7.02 19.86 -6.39
C HIS A 200 -7.70 20.08 -5.03
N ALA A 201 -7.09 19.59 -3.95
CA ALA A 201 -7.54 19.72 -2.58
C ALA A 201 -6.35 19.74 -1.60
N TYR A 202 -6.54 20.35 -0.43
CA TYR A 202 -5.57 20.38 0.68
C TYR A 202 -6.13 19.67 1.91
N ASP A 203 -6.67 18.47 1.72
CA ASP A 203 -7.31 17.70 2.78
C ASP A 203 -6.30 16.93 3.65
N PHE A 204 -5.26 16.39 3.02
CA PHE A 204 -4.09 15.78 3.66
C PHE A 204 -2.90 15.92 2.70
N TYR A 205 -1.77 16.40 3.19
CA TYR A 205 -0.56 16.60 2.38
C TYR A 205 0.69 16.67 3.27
N LYS A 206 1.87 16.38 2.69
CA LYS A 206 3.17 16.38 3.39
C LYS A 206 4.08 17.48 2.82
N PRO A 207 3.86 18.76 3.17
CA PRO A 207 4.66 19.86 2.64
C PRO A 207 5.98 20.05 3.41
N ASP A 208 6.03 19.60 4.67
CA ASP A 208 7.19 19.75 5.54
C ASP A 208 8.17 18.60 5.31
N MET A 209 9.27 18.89 4.62
CA MET A 209 10.33 17.92 4.33
C MET A 209 11.21 17.61 5.56
N LEU A 210 11.03 18.34 6.67
CA LEU A 210 11.74 18.09 7.92
C LEU A 210 10.99 17.08 8.82
N SER A 211 9.76 16.71 8.48
CA SER A 211 8.94 15.80 9.28
C SER A 211 8.35 14.70 8.41
N GLU A 212 8.20 13.51 8.98
CA GLU A 212 7.42 12.44 8.35
C GLU A 212 5.91 12.71 8.45
N TYR A 213 5.50 13.62 9.35
CA TYR A 213 4.11 13.85 9.66
C TYR A 213 3.38 14.71 8.63
N PRO A 214 2.16 14.31 8.25
CA PRO A 214 1.34 15.09 7.33
C PRO A 214 0.66 16.28 8.04
N ILE A 215 0.36 17.32 7.26
CA ILE A 215 -0.69 18.28 7.62
C ILE A 215 -2.03 17.66 7.21
N VAL A 216 -2.98 17.63 8.14
CA VAL A 216 -4.29 16.98 7.95
C VAL A 216 -5.41 17.90 8.41
N ASP A 217 -6.32 18.24 7.49
CA ASP A 217 -7.64 18.75 7.84
C ASP A 217 -8.60 17.56 7.92
N GLY A 218 -8.80 17.04 9.13
CA GLY A 218 -9.58 15.82 9.35
C GLY A 218 -11.05 15.91 8.93
N LYS A 219 -11.64 17.11 8.94
CA LYS A 219 -13.02 17.29 8.45
C LYS A 219 -13.02 17.31 6.93
N LEU A 220 -12.13 18.10 6.32
CA LEU A 220 -12.04 18.18 4.87
C LEU A 220 -11.69 16.83 4.24
N SER A 221 -10.82 16.02 4.85
CA SER A 221 -10.44 14.70 4.33
C SER A 221 -11.60 13.72 4.25
N ILE A 222 -12.50 13.72 5.24
CA ILE A 222 -13.72 12.90 5.20
C ILE A 222 -14.65 13.38 4.06
N GLN A 223 -14.81 14.70 3.89
CA GLN A 223 -15.63 15.27 2.82
C GLN A 223 -15.06 14.95 1.43
N CYS A 224 -13.75 15.13 1.25
CA CYS A 224 -13.03 14.83 0.02
C CYS A 224 -13.12 13.33 -0.33
N TYR A 225 -12.98 12.45 0.66
CA TYR A 225 -13.16 11.01 0.48
C TYR A 225 -14.57 10.66 -0.01
N LEU A 226 -15.63 11.15 0.68
CA LEU A 226 -17.02 10.82 0.34
C LEU A 226 -17.47 11.46 -0.98
N SER A 227 -17.06 12.69 -1.27
CA SER A 227 -17.34 13.35 -2.56
C SER A 227 -16.63 12.66 -3.73
N ALA A 228 -15.39 12.21 -3.53
CA ALA A 228 -14.70 11.40 -4.52
C ALA A 228 -15.39 10.04 -4.74
N LEU A 229 -15.89 9.41 -3.68
CA LEU A 229 -16.67 8.18 -3.77
C LEU A 229 -17.95 8.37 -4.59
N ASP A 230 -18.73 9.41 -4.30
CA ASP A 230 -19.94 9.75 -5.07
C ASP A 230 -19.61 9.89 -6.56
N ARG A 231 -18.54 10.65 -6.88
CA ARG A 231 -18.16 10.90 -8.26
C ARG A 231 -17.65 9.65 -8.96
N CYS A 232 -16.75 8.90 -8.33
CA CYS A 232 -16.21 7.66 -8.87
C CYS A 232 -17.31 6.63 -9.12
N TYR A 233 -18.26 6.49 -8.18
CA TYR A 233 -19.36 5.56 -8.32
C TYR A 233 -20.30 5.95 -9.46
N SER A 234 -20.68 7.23 -9.56
CA SER A 234 -21.47 7.74 -10.68
C SER A 234 -20.81 7.47 -12.05
N VAL A 235 -19.50 7.71 -12.18
CA VAL A 235 -18.77 7.45 -13.43
C VAL A 235 -18.70 5.95 -13.72
N TYR A 236 -18.48 5.11 -12.71
CA TYR A 236 -18.48 3.66 -12.87
C TYR A 236 -19.85 3.14 -13.34
N CYS A 237 -20.94 3.54 -12.68
CA CYS A 237 -22.31 3.17 -13.04
C CYS A 237 -22.64 3.59 -14.49
N LYS A 238 -22.25 4.79 -14.90
CA LYS A 238 -22.41 5.25 -16.29
C LYS A 238 -21.68 4.35 -17.28
N LYS A 239 -20.44 3.96 -16.96
CA LYS A 239 -19.61 3.12 -17.84
C LYS A 239 -20.16 1.70 -17.99
N ILE A 240 -20.56 1.06 -16.88
CA ILE A 240 -21.10 -0.30 -16.94
C ILE A 240 -22.48 -0.34 -17.58
N ARG A 241 -23.35 0.65 -17.32
CA ARG A 241 -24.63 0.78 -18.01
C ARG A 241 -24.44 0.89 -19.53
N ALA A 242 -23.48 1.70 -19.99
CA ALA A 242 -23.19 1.81 -21.42
C ALA A 242 -22.68 0.49 -22.04
N GLN A 243 -22.00 -0.36 -21.27
CA GLN A 243 -21.61 -1.70 -21.72
C GLN A 243 -22.83 -2.63 -21.79
N TRP A 244 -23.63 -2.70 -20.72
CA TRP A 244 -24.86 -3.53 -20.68
C TRP A 244 -25.88 -3.15 -21.76
N GLN A 245 -26.02 -1.86 -22.07
CA GLN A 245 -26.91 -1.42 -23.14
C GLN A 245 -26.49 -1.95 -24.51
N LYS A 246 -25.19 -2.07 -24.78
CA LYS A 246 -24.70 -2.70 -26.02
C LYS A 246 -25.01 -4.20 -26.06
N GLU A 247 -25.17 -4.82 -24.90
CA GLU A 247 -25.55 -6.23 -24.72
C GLU A 247 -27.08 -6.42 -24.62
N GLY A 248 -27.88 -5.36 -24.79
CA GLY A 248 -29.34 -5.41 -24.73
C GLY A 248 -29.93 -5.45 -23.31
N ASN A 249 -29.17 -5.00 -22.31
CA ASN A 249 -29.61 -4.90 -20.91
C ASN A 249 -29.65 -3.45 -20.44
N ASP A 250 -30.87 -2.94 -20.17
CA ASP A 250 -31.11 -1.56 -19.72
C ASP A 250 -31.17 -1.39 -18.19
N LYS A 251 -30.79 -2.42 -17.43
CA LYS A 251 -30.75 -2.37 -15.96
C LYS A 251 -29.79 -1.29 -15.45
N ASP A 252 -30.20 -0.55 -14.41
CA ASP A 252 -29.30 0.31 -13.65
C ASP A 252 -28.43 -0.47 -12.66
N PHE A 253 -27.17 -0.06 -12.54
CA PHE A 253 -26.20 -0.67 -11.62
C PHE A 253 -26.48 -0.23 -10.17
N THR A 254 -26.43 -1.17 -9.24
CA THR A 254 -26.61 -0.92 -7.79
C THR A 254 -25.58 -1.71 -6.97
N LEU A 255 -25.52 -1.49 -5.65
CA LEU A 255 -24.74 -2.29 -4.72
C LEU A 255 -25.03 -3.81 -4.80
N ASN A 256 -26.20 -4.21 -5.28
CA ASN A 256 -26.56 -5.63 -5.43
C ASN A 256 -25.79 -6.31 -6.57
N ASP A 257 -25.25 -5.54 -7.51
CA ASP A 257 -24.46 -6.04 -8.64
C ASP A 257 -22.99 -6.31 -8.28
N PHE A 258 -22.57 -5.90 -7.07
CA PHE A 258 -21.32 -6.31 -6.46
C PHE A 258 -21.52 -7.57 -5.61
N GLY A 259 -20.64 -8.55 -5.77
CA GLY A 259 -20.50 -9.65 -4.82
C GLY A 259 -19.82 -9.18 -3.53
N PHE A 260 -18.75 -8.40 -3.69
CA PHE A 260 -18.01 -7.76 -2.62
C PHE A 260 -17.72 -6.31 -2.99
N MET A 261 -17.60 -5.44 -1.99
CA MET A 261 -17.18 -4.05 -2.16
C MET A 261 -16.10 -3.73 -1.13
N ILE A 262 -14.89 -3.48 -1.62
CA ILE A 262 -13.71 -3.16 -0.81
C ILE A 262 -13.29 -1.71 -1.02
N PHE A 263 -12.66 -1.14 -0.01
CA PHE A 263 -12.30 0.28 0.03
C PHE A 263 -10.87 0.44 0.52
N HIS A 264 -10.23 1.54 0.14
CA HIS A 264 -9.18 2.14 0.96
C HIS A 264 -9.75 2.34 2.38
N SER A 265 -9.03 1.86 3.40
CA SER A 265 -9.50 1.85 4.78
C SER A 265 -8.55 2.64 5.68
N PRO A 266 -8.74 3.97 5.81
CA PRO A 266 -8.05 4.77 6.82
C PRO A 266 -8.40 4.29 8.23
N TYR A 267 -9.66 3.94 8.45
CA TYR A 267 -10.18 3.30 9.65
C TYR A 267 -11.56 2.68 9.34
N CYS A 268 -11.91 1.62 10.06
CA CYS A 268 -13.08 0.79 9.71
C CYS A 268 -14.42 1.54 9.72
N LYS A 269 -14.59 2.54 10.60
CA LYS A 269 -15.84 3.33 10.65
C LYS A 269 -16.08 4.10 9.35
N LEU A 270 -15.04 4.67 8.73
CA LEU A 270 -15.21 5.38 7.46
C LEU A 270 -15.67 4.44 6.36
N VAL A 271 -15.16 3.21 6.33
CA VAL A 271 -15.59 2.20 5.35
C VAL A 271 -17.06 1.82 5.54
N GLN A 272 -17.53 1.67 6.78
CA GLN A 272 -18.95 1.45 7.06
C GLN A 272 -19.82 2.61 6.57
N LYS A 273 -19.40 3.86 6.81
CA LYS A 273 -20.07 5.06 6.29
C LYS A 273 -20.03 5.11 4.75
N SER A 274 -18.95 4.62 4.14
CA SER A 274 -18.76 4.63 2.68
C SER A 274 -19.74 3.71 1.98
N LEU A 275 -19.98 2.50 2.50
CA LEU A 275 -20.99 1.62 1.91
C LEU A 275 -22.41 2.19 2.10
N ALA A 276 -22.70 2.76 3.27
CA ALA A 276 -23.95 3.48 3.51
C ALA A 276 -24.14 4.64 2.53
N ARG A 277 -23.05 5.35 2.20
CA ARG A 277 -23.04 6.44 1.22
C ARG A 277 -23.33 5.94 -0.20
N MET A 278 -22.81 4.78 -0.59
CA MET A 278 -23.17 4.15 -1.86
C MET A 278 -24.65 3.76 -1.91
N LEU A 279 -25.23 3.28 -0.81
CA LEU A 279 -26.67 3.00 -0.75
C LEU A 279 -27.52 4.28 -0.87
N LEU A 280 -27.04 5.41 -0.34
CA LEU A 280 -27.67 6.72 -0.59
C LEU A 280 -27.61 7.10 -2.08
N ASN A 281 -26.49 6.84 -2.76
CA ASN A 281 -26.41 7.07 -4.20
C ASN A 281 -27.42 6.20 -4.97
N ASP A 282 -27.52 4.91 -4.63
CA ASP A 282 -28.52 4.01 -5.25
C ASP A 282 -29.95 4.51 -5.01
N PHE A 283 -30.27 4.91 -3.78
CA PHE A 283 -31.57 5.45 -3.39
C PHE A 283 -31.94 6.73 -4.16
N LEU A 284 -30.99 7.65 -4.33
CA LEU A 284 -31.23 8.91 -5.06
C LEU A 284 -31.30 8.71 -6.57
N ASN A 285 -30.68 7.66 -7.11
CA ASN A 285 -30.72 7.33 -8.54
C ASN A 285 -31.97 6.50 -8.93
N ASP A 286 -32.59 5.80 -7.98
CA ASP A 286 -33.80 5.00 -8.24
C ASP A 286 -35.06 5.88 -8.35
N GLN A 287 -35.58 6.03 -9.57
CA GLN A 287 -36.82 6.78 -9.83
C GLN A 287 -38.07 6.13 -9.22
N ASN A 288 -37.99 4.85 -8.85
CA ASN A 288 -39.07 4.08 -8.22
C ASN A 288 -38.79 3.78 -6.74
N ARG A 289 -37.91 4.58 -6.09
CA ARG A 289 -37.49 4.38 -4.70
C ARG A 289 -38.64 4.15 -3.71
N ASP A 290 -39.77 4.86 -3.87
CA ASP A 290 -40.94 4.75 -2.99
C ASP A 290 -41.64 3.38 -3.03
N LYS A 291 -41.32 2.56 -4.06
CA LYS A 291 -41.87 1.21 -4.26
C LYS A 291 -40.83 0.12 -4.02
N ASN A 292 -39.58 0.49 -3.73
CA ASN A 292 -38.49 -0.46 -3.55
C ASN A 292 -38.33 -0.77 -2.06
N SER A 293 -38.60 -2.03 -1.69
CA SER A 293 -38.58 -2.46 -0.28
C SER A 293 -37.20 -2.34 0.38
N ILE A 294 -36.12 -2.27 -0.41
CA ILE A 294 -34.76 -2.01 0.09
C ILE A 294 -34.66 -0.67 0.80
N TYR A 295 -35.47 0.33 0.39
CA TYR A 295 -35.40 1.70 0.89
C TYR A 295 -36.51 2.06 1.89
N SER A 296 -37.25 1.07 2.38
CA SER A 296 -38.32 1.31 3.35
C SER A 296 -37.80 2.03 4.60
N GLY A 297 -38.44 3.14 4.97
CA GLY A 297 -38.03 3.97 6.11
C GLY A 297 -37.01 5.06 5.77
N LEU A 298 -36.66 5.24 4.48
CA LEU A 298 -35.75 6.28 4.00
C LEU A 298 -36.45 7.41 3.22
N GLU A 299 -37.79 7.38 3.17
CA GLU A 299 -38.61 8.27 2.34
C GLU A 299 -38.39 9.75 2.70
N ALA A 300 -38.12 10.05 3.98
CA ALA A 300 -37.83 11.39 4.48
C ALA A 300 -36.57 12.02 3.85
N PHE A 301 -35.70 11.23 3.22
CA PHE A 301 -34.46 11.69 2.61
C PHE A 301 -34.55 11.79 1.07
N GLY A 302 -35.73 11.63 0.47
CA GLY A 302 -35.89 11.62 -0.99
C GLY A 302 -35.37 12.88 -1.70
N ASP A 303 -35.45 14.04 -1.07
CA ASP A 303 -35.11 15.31 -1.71
C ASP A 303 -33.74 15.88 -1.27
N VAL A 304 -32.96 15.11 -0.50
CA VAL A 304 -31.62 15.55 -0.08
C VAL A 304 -30.65 15.51 -1.25
N LYS A 305 -29.64 16.37 -1.19
CA LYS A 305 -28.52 16.37 -2.13
C LYS A 305 -27.30 15.73 -1.50
N LEU A 306 -26.49 15.08 -2.33
CA LEU A 306 -25.25 14.44 -1.88
C LEU A 306 -24.31 15.48 -1.24
N GLU A 307 -24.12 16.63 -1.89
CA GLU A 307 -23.21 17.67 -1.44
C GLU A 307 -23.56 18.29 -0.07
N ASP A 308 -24.84 18.25 0.31
CA ASP A 308 -25.34 18.82 1.57
C ASP A 308 -25.31 17.82 2.74
N THR A 309 -24.99 16.55 2.47
CA THR A 309 -25.21 15.44 3.43
C THR A 309 -23.93 14.76 3.94
N TYR A 310 -22.73 15.27 3.61
CA TYR A 310 -21.46 14.65 4.03
C TYR A 310 -21.29 14.50 5.55
N PHE A 311 -21.92 15.38 6.32
CA PHE A 311 -21.89 15.35 7.79
C PHE A 311 -23.29 15.37 8.42
N ASP A 312 -24.33 15.10 7.63
CA ASP A 312 -25.69 14.97 8.14
C ASP A 312 -25.81 13.67 8.92
N ARG A 313 -26.01 13.81 10.25
CA ARG A 313 -26.03 12.67 11.17
C ARG A 313 -27.28 11.82 11.03
N ASP A 314 -28.39 12.39 10.58
CA ASP A 314 -29.65 11.67 10.44
C ASP A 314 -29.62 10.82 9.17
N VAL A 315 -29.12 11.38 8.06
CA VAL A 315 -28.80 10.61 6.84
C VAL A 315 -27.78 9.51 7.16
N GLU A 316 -26.66 9.84 7.81
CA GLU A 316 -25.64 8.85 8.16
C GLU A 316 -26.23 7.67 8.95
N LYS A 317 -26.98 7.94 10.03
CA LYS A 317 -27.57 6.89 10.87
C LYS A 317 -28.59 6.06 10.10
N ALA A 318 -29.47 6.69 9.33
CA ALA A 318 -30.51 5.99 8.59
C ALA A 318 -29.91 5.03 7.57
N PHE A 319 -28.95 5.51 6.77
CA PHE A 319 -28.32 4.70 5.72
C PHE A 319 -27.32 3.68 6.28
N MET A 320 -26.63 3.95 7.39
CA MET A 320 -25.84 2.92 8.09
C MET A 320 -26.72 1.79 8.61
N LYS A 321 -27.93 2.09 9.12
CA LYS A 321 -28.89 1.07 9.55
C LYS A 321 -29.41 0.27 8.36
N ALA A 322 -29.84 0.95 7.30
CA ALA A 322 -30.40 0.31 6.10
C ALA A 322 -29.36 -0.55 5.35
N SER A 323 -28.09 -0.12 5.33
CA SER A 323 -27.00 -0.87 4.68
C SER A 323 -26.36 -1.94 5.55
N SER A 324 -26.81 -2.16 6.80
CA SER A 324 -26.12 -3.03 7.77
C SER A 324 -25.91 -4.47 7.27
N GLU A 325 -26.91 -5.07 6.64
CA GLU A 325 -26.81 -6.41 6.06
C GLU A 325 -25.90 -6.43 4.82
N LEU A 326 -26.03 -5.44 3.92
CA LEU A 326 -25.12 -5.28 2.78
C LEU A 326 -23.66 -5.13 3.24
N PHE A 327 -23.42 -4.37 4.32
CA PHE A 327 -22.12 -4.20 4.92
C PHE A 327 -21.57 -5.51 5.45
N SER A 328 -22.39 -6.25 6.20
CA SER A 328 -22.03 -7.58 6.71
C SER A 328 -21.59 -8.52 5.58
N GLN A 329 -22.39 -8.59 4.52
CA GLN A 329 -22.18 -9.54 3.41
C GLN A 329 -21.07 -9.14 2.45
N LYS A 330 -20.93 -7.85 2.12
CA LYS A 330 -20.10 -7.39 1.01
C LYS A 330 -18.78 -6.76 1.43
N THR A 331 -18.66 -6.28 2.67
CA THR A 331 -17.54 -5.40 3.08
C THR A 331 -16.92 -5.76 4.42
N LYS A 332 -17.68 -6.24 5.41
CA LYS A 332 -17.17 -6.44 6.78
C LYS A 332 -15.95 -7.35 6.84
N ALA A 333 -15.96 -8.46 6.09
CA ALA A 333 -14.83 -9.38 6.02
C ALA A 333 -13.56 -8.71 5.46
N SER A 334 -13.69 -7.76 4.52
CA SER A 334 -12.54 -7.05 3.97
C SER A 334 -11.81 -6.19 5.00
N LEU A 335 -12.39 -5.95 6.18
CA LEU A 335 -11.81 -5.09 7.21
C LEU A 335 -10.91 -5.83 8.20
N LEU A 336 -10.64 -7.14 8.02
CA LEU A 336 -9.80 -7.92 8.95
C LEU A 336 -8.44 -7.25 9.17
N VAL A 337 -7.68 -7.03 8.09
CA VAL A 337 -6.34 -6.43 8.20
C VAL A 337 -6.42 -5.00 8.71
N SER A 338 -7.33 -4.17 8.18
CA SER A 338 -7.44 -2.77 8.62
C SER A 338 -7.76 -2.66 10.11
N ASN A 339 -8.71 -3.44 10.63
CA ASN A 339 -9.07 -3.45 12.04
C ASN A 339 -7.92 -3.93 12.95
N GLN A 340 -7.11 -4.88 12.48
CA GLN A 340 -6.03 -5.51 13.26
C GLN A 340 -4.65 -4.88 13.00
N ASN A 341 -4.48 -4.00 12.02
CA ASN A 341 -3.17 -3.47 11.64
C ASN A 341 -3.14 -1.96 11.42
N GLY A 342 -4.30 -1.30 11.27
CA GLY A 342 -4.35 0.14 11.00
C GLY A 342 -4.35 0.50 9.52
N ASN A 343 -4.06 1.76 9.24
CA ASN A 343 -3.97 2.29 7.88
C ASN A 343 -2.60 1.97 7.28
N MET A 344 -2.57 1.28 6.15
CA MET A 344 -1.32 0.97 5.43
C MET A 344 -1.16 1.81 4.15
N TYR A 345 -1.80 3.00 4.13
CA TYR A 345 -1.87 3.93 3.00
C TYR A 345 -2.10 3.22 1.66
N THR A 346 -1.13 3.22 0.74
CA THR A 346 -1.28 2.70 -0.64
C THR A 346 -1.63 1.22 -0.68
N SER A 347 -1.21 0.45 0.32
CA SER A 347 -1.50 -0.99 0.40
C SER A 347 -2.83 -1.29 1.11
N SER A 348 -3.49 -0.30 1.72
CA SER A 348 -4.70 -0.50 2.54
C SER A 348 -5.86 -1.15 1.78
N VAL A 349 -6.15 -0.70 0.54
CA VAL A 349 -7.21 -1.32 -0.27
C VAL A 349 -6.87 -2.76 -0.69
N TYR A 350 -5.57 -3.06 -0.88
CA TYR A 350 -5.12 -4.40 -1.22
C TYR A 350 -5.01 -5.32 0.00
N GLY A 351 -4.77 -4.77 1.19
CA GLY A 351 -4.99 -5.47 2.45
C GLY A 351 -6.46 -5.83 2.67
N SER A 352 -7.38 -4.96 2.23
CA SER A 352 -8.81 -5.28 2.20
C SER A 352 -9.14 -6.41 1.21
N LEU A 353 -8.51 -6.42 0.02
CA LEU A 353 -8.62 -7.53 -0.92
C LEU A 353 -8.08 -8.84 -0.33
N ALA A 354 -6.89 -8.81 0.28
CA ALA A 354 -6.29 -9.95 0.95
C ALA A 354 -7.20 -10.51 2.05
N SER A 355 -7.85 -9.63 2.80
CA SER A 355 -8.82 -10.01 3.84
C SER A 355 -10.02 -10.77 3.29
N VAL A 356 -10.54 -10.39 2.10
CA VAL A 356 -11.61 -11.15 1.43
C VAL A 356 -11.09 -12.52 1.01
N LEU A 357 -9.94 -12.59 0.33
CA LEU A 357 -9.37 -13.84 -0.17
C LEU A 357 -9.02 -14.83 0.95
N ALA A 358 -8.64 -14.32 2.13
CA ALA A 358 -8.33 -15.12 3.30
C ALA A 358 -9.55 -15.79 3.96
N GLN A 359 -10.76 -15.27 3.75
CA GLN A 359 -11.96 -15.64 4.54
C GLN A 359 -13.05 -16.34 3.73
N TYR A 360 -12.96 -16.35 2.40
CA TYR A 360 -13.95 -17.00 1.53
C TYR A 360 -13.30 -18.08 0.69
N SER A 361 -14.01 -19.21 0.55
CA SER A 361 -13.54 -20.30 -0.30
C SER A 361 -13.59 -19.92 -1.79
N PRO A 362 -12.83 -20.61 -2.65
CA PRO A 362 -12.92 -20.42 -4.10
C PRO A 362 -14.35 -20.46 -4.63
N GLN A 363 -15.19 -21.36 -4.12
CA GLN A 363 -16.58 -21.54 -4.58
C GLN A 363 -17.48 -20.36 -4.17
N GLN A 364 -17.21 -19.73 -3.02
CA GLN A 364 -17.93 -18.53 -2.59
C GLN A 364 -17.57 -17.31 -3.44
N LEU A 365 -16.32 -17.24 -3.90
CA LEU A 365 -15.77 -16.17 -4.73
C LEU A 365 -16.07 -16.33 -6.23
N ALA A 366 -16.18 -17.56 -6.72
CA ALA A 366 -16.31 -17.87 -8.15
C ALA A 366 -17.40 -17.02 -8.85
N GLY A 367 -17.02 -16.37 -9.95
CA GLY A 367 -17.91 -15.53 -10.76
C GLY A 367 -18.39 -14.24 -10.08
N LYS A 368 -18.00 -13.94 -8.84
CA LYS A 368 -18.38 -12.70 -8.14
C LYS A 368 -17.70 -11.50 -8.78
N ARG A 369 -18.34 -10.34 -8.65
CA ARG A 369 -17.73 -9.03 -8.95
C ARG A 369 -17.24 -8.41 -7.65
N ILE A 370 -15.98 -8.01 -7.58
CA ILE A 370 -15.40 -7.28 -6.46
C ILE A 370 -15.26 -5.82 -6.90
N GLY A 371 -16.07 -4.93 -6.33
CA GLY A 371 -15.89 -3.48 -6.49
C GLY A 371 -14.74 -3.00 -5.60
N VAL A 372 -13.91 -2.11 -6.12
CA VAL A 372 -12.71 -1.61 -5.46
C VAL A 372 -12.67 -0.09 -5.53
N PHE A 373 -12.82 0.59 -4.40
CA PHE A 373 -12.64 2.03 -4.31
C PHE A 373 -11.27 2.36 -3.71
N SER A 374 -10.39 2.96 -4.51
CA SER A 374 -9.10 3.46 -4.08
C SER A 374 -9.12 4.99 -4.03
N TYR A 375 -8.55 5.55 -2.97
CA TYR A 375 -8.52 6.98 -2.69
C TYR A 375 -7.14 7.37 -2.18
N GLY A 376 -6.64 8.53 -2.62
CA GLY A 376 -5.53 9.23 -2.01
C GLY A 376 -5.80 10.72 -2.00
N SER A 377 -5.51 11.37 -0.86
CA SER A 377 -5.69 12.81 -0.67
C SER A 377 -4.90 13.67 -1.65
N GLY A 378 -5.30 14.94 -1.79
CA GLY A 378 -4.72 15.89 -2.75
C GLY A 378 -5.59 16.29 -3.96
N LEU A 379 -6.53 15.53 -4.51
CA LEU A 379 -6.88 14.12 -4.36
C LEU A 379 -6.95 13.41 -5.72
N ALA A 380 -6.74 12.09 -5.68
CA ALA A 380 -6.95 11.16 -6.78
C ALA A 380 -7.71 9.93 -6.27
N ALA A 381 -8.73 9.50 -7.01
CA ALA A 381 -9.55 8.35 -6.64
C ALA A 381 -10.04 7.59 -7.87
N THR A 382 -10.21 6.28 -7.74
CA THR A 382 -10.87 5.44 -8.74
C THR A 382 -11.70 4.35 -8.08
N LEU A 383 -12.95 4.21 -8.52
CA LEU A 383 -13.74 3.00 -8.33
C LEU A 383 -13.60 2.12 -9.58
N TYR A 384 -13.10 0.90 -9.42
CA TYR A 384 -13.02 -0.10 -10.49
C TYR A 384 -13.56 -1.43 -10.00
N SER A 385 -13.54 -2.46 -10.86
CA SER A 385 -13.97 -3.79 -10.45
C SER A 385 -13.11 -4.91 -11.01
N LEU A 386 -13.09 -5.99 -10.25
CA LEU A 386 -12.52 -7.28 -10.61
C LEU A 386 -13.64 -8.30 -10.81
N LYS A 387 -13.53 -9.12 -11.84
CA LYS A 387 -14.35 -10.32 -12.05
C LYS A 387 -13.54 -11.53 -11.61
N VAL A 388 -14.07 -12.29 -10.65
CA VAL A 388 -13.45 -13.54 -10.23
C VAL A 388 -13.74 -14.61 -11.29
N THR A 389 -12.74 -15.42 -11.64
CA THR A 389 -12.89 -16.59 -12.51
C THR A 389 -13.99 -17.53 -12.02
N GLN A 390 -14.56 -18.32 -12.92
CA GLN A 390 -15.51 -19.39 -12.56
C GLN A 390 -14.79 -20.65 -12.06
N ASP A 391 -13.50 -20.82 -12.39
CA ASP A 391 -12.74 -22.02 -12.03
C ASP A 391 -12.31 -22.00 -10.56
N ALA A 392 -13.11 -22.66 -9.73
CA ALA A 392 -12.88 -22.89 -8.31
C ALA A 392 -12.52 -24.36 -8.01
N THR A 393 -11.93 -25.07 -8.97
CA THR A 393 -11.48 -26.45 -8.76
C THR A 393 -10.21 -26.51 -7.91
N PRO A 394 -9.96 -27.61 -7.17
CA PRO A 394 -8.71 -27.78 -6.43
C PRO A 394 -7.48 -27.65 -7.34
N GLY A 395 -6.51 -26.83 -6.94
CA GLY A 395 -5.32 -26.53 -7.73
C GLY A 395 -5.51 -25.45 -8.81
N SER A 396 -6.72 -24.89 -8.98
CA SER A 396 -6.94 -23.75 -9.88
C SER A 396 -6.19 -22.51 -9.41
N ALA A 397 -6.09 -21.49 -10.27
CA ALA A 397 -5.46 -20.23 -9.89
C ALA A 397 -6.21 -19.53 -8.72
N LEU A 398 -7.54 -19.68 -8.64
CA LEU A 398 -8.33 -19.12 -7.55
C LEU A 398 -8.11 -19.89 -6.24
N ASP A 399 -7.98 -21.22 -6.31
CA ASP A 399 -7.64 -22.04 -5.16
C ASP A 399 -6.25 -21.68 -4.61
N LYS A 400 -5.25 -21.51 -5.49
CA LYS A 400 -3.89 -21.12 -5.09
C LYS A 400 -3.83 -19.76 -4.39
N ILE A 401 -4.46 -18.72 -4.95
CA ILE A 401 -4.40 -17.36 -4.38
C ILE A 401 -5.22 -17.23 -3.08
N THR A 402 -6.27 -18.03 -2.90
CA THR A 402 -7.00 -18.07 -1.62
C THR A 402 -6.24 -18.88 -0.57
N ALA A 403 -5.66 -20.03 -0.96
CA ALA A 403 -4.81 -20.83 -0.10
C ALA A 403 -3.56 -20.07 0.38
N SER A 404 -2.98 -19.19 -0.46
CA SER A 404 -1.81 -18.39 -0.08
C SER A 404 -2.09 -17.35 1.03
N LEU A 405 -3.36 -17.11 1.35
CA LEU A 405 -3.79 -16.09 2.31
C LEU A 405 -4.67 -16.64 3.44
N CYS A 406 -4.96 -17.95 3.46
CA CYS A 406 -5.88 -18.54 4.43
C CYS A 406 -5.35 -18.49 5.88
N ASP A 407 -4.03 -18.32 6.06
CA ASP A 407 -3.35 -18.17 7.35
C ASP A 407 -3.27 -16.70 7.83
N LEU A 408 -3.82 -15.74 7.07
CA LEU A 408 -3.67 -14.31 7.32
C LEU A 408 -4.09 -13.90 8.75
N LYS A 409 -5.18 -14.46 9.25
CA LYS A 409 -5.62 -14.21 10.64
C LYS A 409 -4.61 -14.77 11.65
N SER A 410 -4.13 -15.98 11.44
CA SER A 410 -3.11 -16.59 12.30
C SER A 410 -1.82 -15.78 12.33
N ARG A 411 -1.41 -15.23 11.18
CA ARG A 411 -0.24 -14.33 11.08
C ARG A 411 -0.44 -13.00 11.79
N LEU A 412 -1.66 -12.45 11.78
CA LEU A 412 -1.99 -11.24 12.55
C LEU A 412 -1.98 -11.51 14.06
N ASP A 413 -2.45 -12.69 14.47
CA ASP A 413 -2.55 -13.11 15.87
C ASP A 413 -1.19 -13.56 16.45
N SER A 414 -0.21 -13.93 15.61
CA SER A 414 1.15 -14.30 16.05
C SER A 414 2.03 -13.10 16.41
N ARG A 415 1.57 -11.87 16.17
CA ARG A 415 2.30 -10.64 16.50
C ARG A 415 2.34 -10.38 18.00
N THR A 416 3.34 -9.64 18.42
CA THR A 416 3.55 -9.24 19.82
C THR A 416 2.82 -7.93 20.13
N CYS A 417 2.01 -7.93 21.20
CA CYS A 417 1.45 -6.70 21.75
C CYS A 417 2.52 -5.91 22.50
N VAL A 418 2.67 -4.64 22.16
CA VAL A 418 3.59 -3.69 22.80
C VAL A 418 2.79 -2.67 23.60
N ALA A 419 3.30 -2.30 24.78
CA ALA A 419 2.66 -1.33 25.65
C ALA A 419 2.67 0.09 25.02
N PRO A 420 1.64 0.93 25.25
CA PRO A 420 1.55 2.26 24.62
C PRO A 420 2.70 3.22 24.91
N ASP A 421 3.32 3.14 26.09
CA ASP A 421 4.50 3.93 26.47
C ASP A 421 5.73 3.55 25.63
N VAL A 422 5.99 2.25 25.48
CA VAL A 422 7.06 1.73 24.61
C VAL A 422 6.81 2.09 23.14
N PHE A 423 5.56 2.03 22.69
CA PHE A 423 5.17 2.52 21.36
C PHE A 423 5.43 4.03 21.20
N ALA A 424 5.11 4.84 22.22
CA ALA A 424 5.35 6.28 22.18
C ALA A 424 6.85 6.62 22.15
N GLU A 425 7.68 5.89 22.90
CA GLU A 425 9.14 5.99 22.84
C GLU A 425 9.68 5.61 21.45
N ASN A 426 9.14 4.56 20.84
CA ASN A 426 9.49 4.15 19.49
C ASN A 426 9.17 5.23 18.44
N MET A 427 7.98 5.83 18.52
CA MET A 427 7.60 6.94 17.64
C MET A 427 8.52 8.15 17.82
N LYS A 428 8.92 8.45 19.07
CA LYS A 428 9.88 9.52 19.34
C LYS A 428 11.27 9.21 18.77
N LEU A 429 11.77 7.98 18.93
CA LEU A 429 13.03 7.55 18.31
C LEU A 429 12.97 7.72 16.78
N ARG A 430 11.84 7.38 16.16
CA ARG A 430 11.63 7.55 14.72
C ARG A 430 11.69 9.02 14.30
N GLU A 431 11.06 9.93 15.06
CA GLU A 431 11.17 11.37 14.83
C GLU A 431 12.64 11.83 14.92
N ASP A 432 13.32 11.47 16.01
CA ASP A 432 14.70 11.90 16.29
C ASP A 432 15.72 11.35 15.25
N THR A 433 15.43 10.19 14.66
CA THR A 433 16.32 9.51 13.71
C THR A 433 15.97 9.77 12.24
N HIS A 434 14.89 10.50 11.94
CA HIS A 434 14.37 10.65 10.58
C HIS A 434 15.41 11.18 9.57
N HIS A 435 16.23 12.16 9.99
CA HIS A 435 17.31 12.75 9.16
C HIS A 435 18.71 12.27 9.53
N LEU A 436 18.83 11.32 10.47
CA LEU A 436 20.11 10.93 11.03
C LEU A 436 20.91 10.06 10.05
N VAL A 437 22.20 10.35 9.94
CA VAL A 437 23.18 9.57 9.16
C VAL A 437 24.21 8.94 10.07
N ASN A 438 25.03 8.04 9.53
CA ASN A 438 26.02 7.29 10.30
C ASN A 438 25.40 6.56 11.51
N TYR A 439 24.18 6.07 11.34
CA TYR A 439 23.37 5.43 12.36
C TYR A 439 23.25 3.93 12.12
N ILE A 440 23.26 3.15 13.20
CA ILE A 440 23.00 1.71 13.20
C ILE A 440 21.72 1.49 14.00
N PRO A 441 20.64 0.99 13.38
CA PRO A 441 19.41 0.65 14.09
C PRO A 441 19.65 -0.27 15.29
N GLN A 442 18.93 0.00 16.38
CA GLN A 442 19.09 -0.67 17.67
C GLN A 442 17.98 -1.70 17.93
N GLY A 443 16.88 -1.67 17.18
CA GLY A 443 15.80 -2.65 17.28
C GLY A 443 16.27 -4.10 17.12
N SER A 444 15.59 -5.02 17.80
CA SER A 444 15.92 -6.45 17.75
C SER A 444 15.67 -7.03 16.36
N ILE A 445 16.62 -7.81 15.87
CA ILE A 445 16.47 -8.60 14.64
C ILE A 445 15.64 -9.87 14.93
N ASP A 446 15.80 -10.45 16.11
CA ASP A 446 15.15 -11.71 16.50
C ASP A 446 13.62 -11.58 16.57
N SER A 447 13.12 -10.37 16.90
CA SER A 447 11.69 -10.07 16.96
C SER A 447 11.02 -9.95 15.59
N LEU A 448 11.78 -9.79 14.50
CA LEU A 448 11.23 -9.72 13.16
C LEU A 448 10.69 -11.10 12.73
N PHE A 449 9.73 -11.13 11.82
CA PHE A 449 9.30 -12.39 11.21
C PHE A 449 10.44 -13.01 10.37
N GLU A 450 10.42 -14.33 10.22
CA GLU A 450 11.31 -15.05 9.30
C GLU A 450 11.28 -14.45 7.88
N GLY A 451 12.44 -14.36 7.24
CA GLY A 451 12.57 -13.82 5.88
C GLY A 451 12.39 -12.30 5.77
N THR A 452 12.25 -11.57 6.89
CA THR A 452 12.11 -10.11 6.88
C THR A 452 13.43 -9.43 6.53
N TRP A 453 13.41 -8.55 5.52
CA TRP A 453 14.49 -7.61 5.27
C TRP A 453 14.46 -6.47 6.28
N TYR A 454 15.65 -6.08 6.76
CA TYR A 454 15.81 -5.02 7.74
C TYR A 454 16.99 -4.11 7.42
N LEU A 455 16.91 -2.87 7.90
CA LEU A 455 17.95 -1.87 7.81
C LEU A 455 19.12 -2.24 8.75
N VAL A 456 20.30 -2.43 8.15
CA VAL A 456 21.54 -2.72 8.86
C VAL A 456 22.21 -1.43 9.32
N ARG A 457 22.29 -0.44 8.42
CA ARG A 457 23.02 0.81 8.65
C ARG A 457 22.62 1.89 7.64
N VAL A 458 22.60 3.14 8.10
CA VAL A 458 22.67 4.34 7.25
C VAL A 458 24.06 4.93 7.43
N ASP A 459 24.85 5.03 6.37
CA ASP A 459 26.20 5.59 6.46
C ASP A 459 26.23 7.13 6.42
N GLU A 460 27.42 7.72 6.46
CA GLU A 460 27.63 9.18 6.45
C GLU A 460 27.17 9.88 5.17
N LYS A 461 26.84 9.11 4.12
CA LYS A 461 26.36 9.60 2.82
C LYS A 461 24.90 9.20 2.57
N HIS A 462 24.14 8.86 3.61
CA HIS A 462 22.74 8.43 3.53
C HIS A 462 22.53 7.12 2.77
N ARG A 463 23.60 6.37 2.44
CA ARG A 463 23.44 5.07 1.77
C ARG A 463 22.96 4.07 2.81
N ARG A 464 21.93 3.30 2.42
CA ARG A 464 21.27 2.32 3.29
C ARG A 464 21.71 0.92 2.89
N THR A 465 22.11 0.13 3.88
CA THR A 465 22.44 -1.29 3.71
C THR A 465 21.37 -2.13 4.38
N TYR A 466 20.94 -3.20 3.72
CA TYR A 466 19.93 -4.12 4.23
C TYR A 466 20.49 -5.53 4.34
N ALA A 467 19.87 -6.33 5.20
CA ALA A 467 20.09 -7.77 5.32
C ALA A 467 18.74 -8.44 5.54
N ARG A 468 18.70 -9.76 5.33
CA ARG A 468 17.49 -10.57 5.52
C ARG A 468 17.64 -11.43 6.76
N ARG A 469 16.62 -11.44 7.62
CA ARG A 469 16.55 -12.37 8.75
C ARG A 469 16.45 -13.80 8.21
N PRO A 470 17.29 -14.74 8.66
CA PRO A 470 17.29 -16.11 8.15
C PRO A 470 15.93 -16.79 8.27
N THR A 471 15.67 -17.71 7.33
CA THR A 471 14.62 -18.71 7.41
C THR A 471 15.24 -20.07 7.78
N PRO A 472 14.50 -20.98 8.46
CA PRO A 472 15.03 -22.30 8.83
C PRO A 472 15.56 -23.14 7.66
N ASN A 473 15.15 -22.84 6.43
CA ASN A 473 15.60 -23.55 5.22
C ASN A 473 16.93 -23.01 4.67
N ASP A 474 17.37 -21.81 5.06
CA ASP A 474 18.63 -21.22 4.58
C ASP A 474 19.84 -22.06 5.03
N ASP A 475 19.76 -22.70 6.20
CA ASP A 475 20.82 -23.58 6.73
C ASP A 475 20.95 -24.92 5.95
N THR A 476 19.93 -25.31 5.17
CA THR A 476 19.96 -26.57 4.40
C THR A 476 20.59 -26.46 3.01
N LEU A 477 20.80 -25.23 2.51
CA LEU A 477 21.45 -24.98 1.21
C LEU A 477 22.98 -24.84 1.33
N ASP A 478 23.50 -24.63 2.55
CA ASP A 478 24.93 -24.38 2.79
C ASP A 478 25.75 -25.65 3.12
N GLU A 479 25.11 -26.82 3.31
CA GLU A 479 25.83 -28.10 3.45
C GLU A 479 26.40 -28.65 2.12
N GLY A 480 26.15 -27.98 0.99
CA GLY A 480 26.56 -28.41 -0.36
C GLY A 480 27.78 -27.70 -0.96
N VAL A 481 28.29 -26.63 -0.35
CA VAL A 481 29.42 -25.86 -0.90
C VAL A 481 30.57 -25.85 0.10
N GLY A 482 31.60 -26.64 -0.19
CA GLY A 482 32.80 -26.74 0.62
C GLY A 482 33.42 -25.38 0.93
N LEU A 483 33.56 -25.11 2.23
CA LEU A 483 34.31 -24.02 2.85
C LEU A 483 35.68 -23.81 2.18
N MET A 484 35.79 -22.81 1.31
CA MET A 484 37.06 -22.13 1.04
C MET A 484 37.26 -21.09 2.14
N HIS A 485 37.91 -21.50 3.23
CA HIS A 485 38.43 -20.58 4.24
C HIS A 485 39.42 -19.60 3.59
N SER A 486 39.03 -18.32 3.48
CA SER A 486 39.98 -17.22 3.29
C SER A 486 40.54 -16.81 4.65
N ASN A 487 41.81 -17.11 4.87
CA ASN A 487 42.57 -16.68 6.04
C ASN A 487 42.58 -15.14 6.11
N THR A 488 41.96 -14.56 7.12
CA THR A 488 42.18 -13.16 7.52
C THR A 488 43.50 -13.07 8.26
N ALA A 489 44.52 -12.58 7.55
CA ALA A 489 45.74 -12.09 8.16
C ALA A 489 45.43 -10.84 9.00
N THR A 490 45.82 -10.88 10.27
CA THR A 490 45.85 -9.74 11.18
C THR A 490 46.72 -8.61 10.63
N GLU A 491 46.11 -7.51 10.19
CA GLU A 491 46.85 -6.26 9.94
C GLU A 491 46.81 -5.36 11.18
N HIS A 492 48.02 -5.08 11.65
CA HIS A 492 48.36 -4.28 12.81
C HIS A 492 48.31 -2.79 12.41
N ILE A 493 47.43 -2.00 13.03
CA ILE A 493 47.37 -0.54 12.82
C ILE A 493 48.49 0.13 13.64
N PRO A 494 49.36 0.99 13.06
CA PRO A 494 50.21 1.89 13.83
C PRO A 494 49.64 3.32 13.90
N SER A 495 49.69 3.93 15.09
CA SER A 495 49.33 5.33 15.35
C SER A 495 50.21 6.36 14.61
N PRO A 496 49.70 7.55 14.25
CA PRO A 496 50.51 8.59 13.63
C PRO A 496 51.23 9.45 14.68
N ALA A 497 52.55 9.33 14.74
CA ALA A 497 53.42 10.24 15.46
C ALA A 497 54.00 11.32 14.52
N LYS A 498 53.85 12.57 14.96
CA LYS A 498 54.39 13.83 14.44
C LYS A 498 55.81 13.72 13.87
N LYS A 499 56.05 14.29 12.67
CA LYS A 499 57.34 14.90 12.29
C LYS A 499 57.14 16.02 11.26
N VAL A 500 57.48 17.23 11.70
CA VAL A 500 57.55 18.48 10.94
C VAL A 500 58.95 18.60 10.32
N PRO A 501 59.11 19.01 9.05
CA PRO A 501 60.42 19.43 8.53
C PRO A 501 60.64 20.95 8.74
N ARG A 502 61.79 21.31 9.32
CA ARG A 502 62.32 22.68 9.40
C ARG A 502 62.97 23.06 8.06
N LEU A 503 62.72 24.29 7.59
CA LEU A 503 63.54 24.99 6.60
C LEU A 503 64.21 26.21 7.28
N PRO A 504 65.45 26.58 6.89
CA PRO A 504 66.23 27.62 7.57
C PRO A 504 65.89 29.04 7.09
N ALA A 505 66.02 29.99 8.00
CA ALA A 505 65.79 31.41 7.81
C ALA A 505 67.05 32.16 7.34
N THR A 506 66.86 33.17 6.50
CA THR A 506 67.78 34.31 6.33
C THR A 506 66.94 35.60 6.19
N ALA A 507 67.39 36.64 6.90
CA ALA A 507 66.69 37.90 7.17
C ALA A 507 67.10 39.04 6.22
N ALA A 508 66.21 40.02 6.02
CA ALA A 508 66.51 41.46 5.96
C ALA A 508 65.20 42.30 5.83
N GLU A 509 64.88 43.01 6.92
CA GLU A 509 64.26 44.34 7.17
C GLU A 509 63.29 45.10 6.22
N PRO A 510 62.52 46.09 6.77
CA PRO A 510 61.20 46.48 6.28
C PRO A 510 61.15 47.86 5.60
N GLU A 511 60.17 48.07 4.72
CA GLU A 511 59.72 49.41 4.34
C GLU A 511 58.19 49.51 4.33
N ALA A 512 57.74 50.71 4.73
CA ALA A 512 56.38 51.05 5.12
C ALA A 512 55.59 51.77 4.01
N ALA A 513 54.27 51.77 4.19
CA ALA A 513 53.26 52.67 3.61
C ALA A 513 52.93 52.41 2.12
N VAL A 514 51.72 52.58 1.58
CA VAL A 514 50.66 53.57 1.80
C VAL A 514 49.30 52.99 1.34
N ILE A 515 48.24 53.39 2.03
CA ILE A 515 46.82 53.19 1.70
C ILE A 515 46.42 54.05 0.49
N SER A 516 45.65 53.51 -0.46
CA SER A 516 44.85 54.34 -1.38
C SER A 516 43.57 53.62 -1.79
N ASN A 517 42.43 54.17 -1.34
CA ASN A 517 41.10 53.89 -1.84
C ASN A 517 40.94 54.45 -3.27
N GLY A 518 40.16 53.78 -4.10
CA GLY A 518 39.66 54.32 -5.36
C GLY A 518 38.34 53.65 -5.74
N GLU A 519 37.25 54.41 -5.59
CA GLU A 519 35.91 54.11 -6.07
C GLU A 519 35.83 54.21 -7.61
N HIS A 520 35.11 53.27 -8.24
CA HIS A 520 33.97 53.56 -9.13
C HIS A 520 33.15 52.30 -9.38
#